data_AF-A0A7K4N003-F1
#
_entry.id   AF-A0A7K4N003-F1
#
_cell.length_a   1.000
_cell.length_b   1.000
_cell.length_c   1.000
_cell.angle_alpha   90.00
_cell.angle_beta   90.00
_cell.angle_gamma   90.00
#
_symmetry.space_group_name_H-M   'P 1'
#
loop_
_entity.id
_entity.type
_entity.pdbx_description
1 polymer ?
#
loop_
_entity_poly.entity_id
_entity_poly.type
_entity_poly.pdbx_seq_one_letter_code
_entity_poly.pdbx_strand_id
1 'polypeptide(L)'
;MLSKKEKCPACKKPFEDHDEYVNHITNIHPPHKPCPKCQNIMYWAHHKAPTFWTVSYICSDCGFIGESWELWDGWNDYYVKKRK
;
A
#
# COMPACT_ATOMS: atom_id res chain seq x y z
N MET A 1 -7.93 -2.63 -27.52
CA MET A 1 -6.76 -2.70 -26.63
C MET A 1 -7.29 -3.14 -25.27
N LEU A 2 -6.91 -4.32 -24.77
CA LEU A 2 -7.35 -4.76 -23.43
C LEU A 2 -6.73 -3.82 -22.40
N SER A 3 -7.54 -2.98 -21.74
CA SER A 3 -7.09 -2.27 -20.55
C SER A 3 -6.61 -3.33 -19.56
N LYS A 4 -5.37 -3.24 -19.11
CA LYS A 4 -4.82 -4.19 -18.15
C LYS A 4 -5.54 -3.92 -16.83
N LYS A 5 -6.45 -4.80 -16.43
CA LYS A 5 -7.18 -4.70 -15.16
C LYS A 5 -6.19 -4.58 -14.01
N GLU A 6 -6.29 -3.51 -13.23
CA GLU A 6 -5.50 -3.35 -12.02
C GLU A 6 -6.13 -4.15 -10.89
N LYS A 7 -5.32 -4.62 -9.95
CA LYS A 7 -5.80 -5.33 -8.75
C LYS A 7 -5.17 -4.71 -7.53
N CYS A 8 -5.98 -4.42 -6.52
CA CYS A 8 -5.48 -3.93 -5.24
C CYS A 8 -4.56 -5.01 -4.62
N PRO A 9 -3.30 -4.69 -4.29
CA PRO A 9 -2.39 -5.68 -3.73
C PRO A 9 -2.82 -6.17 -2.34
N ALA A 10 -3.48 -5.31 -1.56
CA ALA A 10 -3.95 -5.59 -0.20
C ALA A 10 -5.19 -6.49 -0.18
N CYS A 11 -6.27 -6.13 -0.90
CA CYS A 11 -7.54 -6.86 -0.86
C CYS A 11 -7.86 -7.67 -2.13
N LYS A 12 -6.99 -7.65 -3.15
CA LYS A 12 -7.13 -8.35 -4.44
C LYS A 12 -8.36 -7.94 -5.28
N LYS A 13 -9.09 -6.89 -4.88
CA LYS A 13 -10.20 -6.32 -5.66
C LYS A 13 -9.70 -5.87 -7.04
N PRO A 14 -10.37 -6.27 -8.14
CA PRO A 14 -10.04 -5.80 -9.48
C PRO A 14 -10.66 -4.42 -9.78
N PHE A 15 -10.02 -3.67 -10.66
CA PHE A 15 -10.45 -2.36 -11.16
C PHE A 15 -10.26 -2.32 -12.68
N GLU A 16 -11.26 -1.78 -13.37
CA GLU A 16 -11.18 -1.54 -14.82
C GLU A 16 -10.61 -0.16 -15.13
N ASP A 17 -10.69 0.77 -14.17
CA ASP A 17 -10.26 2.15 -14.25
C ASP A 17 -9.15 2.47 -13.24
N HIS A 18 -8.14 3.23 -13.68
CA HIS A 18 -6.98 3.56 -12.85
C HIS A 18 -7.30 4.58 -11.75
N ASP A 19 -8.18 5.55 -12.03
CA ASP A 19 -8.55 6.55 -11.03
C ASP A 19 -9.39 5.90 -9.92
N GLU A 20 -10.27 4.96 -10.24
CA GLU A 20 -10.97 4.12 -9.27
C GLU A 20 -10.00 3.31 -8.40
N TYR A 21 -8.96 2.73 -9.01
CA TYR A 21 -7.91 2.02 -8.30
C TYR A 21 -7.13 2.93 -7.32
N VAL A 22 -6.70 4.10 -7.78
CA VAL A 22 -5.99 5.09 -6.96
C VAL A 22 -6.88 5.57 -5.81
N ASN A 23 -8.15 5.86 -6.09
CA ASN A 23 -9.12 6.29 -5.09
C ASN A 23 -9.39 5.19 -4.05
N HIS A 24 -9.50 3.93 -4.47
CA HIS A 24 -9.67 2.81 -3.56
C HIS A 24 -8.50 2.68 -2.59
N ILE A 25 -7.26 2.68 -3.11
CA ILE A 25 -6.07 2.55 -2.26
C ILE A 25 -5.99 3.71 -1.28
N THR A 26 -6.19 4.95 -1.75
CA THR A 26 -6.06 6.14 -0.91
C THR A 26 -7.07 6.17 0.25
N ASN A 27 -8.30 5.69 0.02
CA ASN A 27 -9.37 5.76 1.03
C ASN A 27 -9.52 4.49 1.88
N ILE A 28 -9.30 3.31 1.31
CA ILE A 28 -9.52 2.03 2.00
C ILE A 28 -8.24 1.54 2.68
N HIS A 29 -7.09 1.80 2.07
CA HIS A 29 -5.78 1.51 2.63
C HIS A 29 -5.02 2.82 2.79
N PRO A 30 -5.45 3.76 3.64
CA PRO A 30 -4.77 5.05 3.74
C PRO A 30 -3.31 4.87 4.18
N PRO A 31 -2.39 5.76 3.79
CA PRO A 31 -0.97 5.68 4.16
C PRO A 31 -0.74 5.76 5.67
N HIS A 32 -1.73 6.24 6.41
CA HIS A 32 -1.72 6.31 7.87
C HIS A 32 -2.99 5.71 8.47
N LYS A 33 -2.86 4.96 9.57
CA LYS A 33 -4.00 4.49 10.36
C LYS A 33 -3.65 4.31 11.84
N PRO A 34 -4.63 4.27 12.76
CA PRO A 34 -4.36 4.04 14.19
C PRO A 34 -3.73 2.68 14.46
N CYS A 35 -2.79 2.65 15.39
CA CYS A 35 -2.12 1.44 15.87
C CYS A 35 -3.04 0.70 16.85
N PRO A 36 -3.34 -0.59 16.63
CA PRO A 36 -4.22 -1.35 17.51
C PRO A 36 -3.59 -1.67 18.87
N LYS A 37 -2.29 -1.40 19.08
CA LYS A 37 -1.57 -1.68 20.33
C LYS A 37 -1.37 -0.48 21.24
N CYS A 38 -1.11 0.70 20.67
CA CYS A 38 -0.80 1.91 21.45
C CYS A 38 -1.61 3.13 21.03
N GLN A 39 -2.55 2.99 20.10
CA GLN A 39 -3.43 4.04 19.57
C GLN A 39 -2.75 5.22 18.85
N ASN A 40 -1.42 5.28 18.83
CA ASN A 40 -0.66 6.19 17.97
C ASN A 40 -0.77 5.82 16.49
N ILE A 41 -0.14 6.61 15.61
CA ILE A 41 -0.24 6.43 14.17
C ILE A 41 0.72 5.36 13.65
N MET A 42 0.23 4.52 12.74
CA MET A 42 1.03 3.65 11.88
C MET A 42 1.17 4.28 10.50
N TYR A 43 2.28 4.01 9.82
CA TYR A 43 2.53 4.45 8.45
C TYR A 43 2.89 3.28 7.54
N TRP A 44 2.75 3.46 6.23
CA TRP A 44 3.30 2.53 5.25
C TRP A 44 4.82 2.56 5.25
N ALA A 45 5.42 1.39 5.42
CA ALA A 45 6.84 1.18 5.27
C ALA A 45 7.10 0.15 4.16
N HIS A 46 7.99 0.50 3.25
CA HIS A 46 8.42 -0.39 2.19
C HIS A 46 9.59 -1.25 2.70
N HIS A 47 9.48 -2.55 2.51
CA HIS A 47 10.54 -3.49 2.85
C HIS A 47 10.86 -4.34 1.62
N LYS A 48 12.15 -4.61 1.44
CA LYS A 48 12.62 -5.48 0.38
C LYS A 48 12.63 -6.91 0.90
N ALA A 49 11.74 -7.75 0.41
CA ALA A 49 11.89 -9.20 0.52
C ALA A 49 12.91 -9.66 -0.54
N PRO A 50 13.51 -10.86 -0.41
CA PRO A 50 14.51 -11.36 -1.36
C PRO A 50 14.02 -11.35 -2.82
N THR A 51 12.72 -11.55 -3.03
CA THR A 51 12.12 -11.78 -4.36
C THR A 51 11.12 -10.69 -4.79
N PHE A 52 10.68 -9.81 -3.90
CA PHE A 52 9.69 -8.77 -4.19
C PHE A 52 9.73 -7.64 -3.17
N TRP A 53 9.05 -6.53 -3.46
CA TRP A 53 8.82 -5.46 -2.50
C TRP A 53 7.53 -5.70 -1.73
N THR A 54 7.54 -5.45 -0.43
CA THR A 54 6.34 -5.43 0.41
C THR A 54 6.11 -4.05 0.98
N VAL A 55 4.84 -3.74 1.25
CA VAL A 55 4.45 -2.64 2.12
C VAL A 55 3.79 -3.22 3.35
N SER A 56 4.15 -2.68 4.50
CA SER A 56 3.58 -3.03 5.80
C SER A 56 3.15 -1.76 6.52
N TYR A 57 2.11 -1.82 7.34
CA TYR A 57 1.89 -0.78 8.34
C TYR A 57 2.87 -0.98 9.50
N ILE A 58 3.63 0.05 9.85
CA ILE A 58 4.54 0.03 11.00
C ILE A 58 4.20 1.18 11.95
N CYS A 59 4.12 0.87 13.24
CA CYS A 59 4.08 1.86 14.31
C CYS A 59 5.51 2.16 14.78
N SER A 60 5.97 3.40 14.66
CA SER A 60 7.29 3.82 15.15
C SER A 60 7.43 3.73 16.66
N ASP A 61 6.33 3.88 17.40
CA ASP A 61 6.40 4.06 18.85
C ASP A 61 6.51 2.74 19.60
N CYS A 62 5.80 1.72 19.13
CA CYS A 62 5.80 0.39 19.78
C CYS A 62 6.39 -0.72 18.90
N GLY A 63 6.80 -0.40 17.67
CA GLY A 63 7.34 -1.38 16.72
C GLY A 63 6.32 -2.38 16.17
N PHE A 64 5.01 -2.20 16.47
CA PHE A 64 3.98 -3.10 15.97
C PHE A 64 3.92 -3.06 14.44
N ILE A 65 3.96 -4.24 13.82
CA ILE A 65 3.82 -4.44 12.39
C ILE A 65 2.41 -4.99 12.13
N GLY A 66 1.65 -4.29 11.30
CA GLY A 66 0.28 -4.62 10.94
C GLY A 66 0.17 -5.33 9.60
N GLU A 67 -0.97 -5.12 8.95
CA GLU A 67 -1.26 -5.63 7.61
C GLU A 67 -0.12 -5.32 6.62
N SER A 68 0.19 -6.30 5.78
CA SER A 68 1.28 -6.25 4.81
C SER A 68 0.85 -6.84 3.47
N TRP A 69 1.33 -6.29 2.37
CA TRP A 69 1.04 -6.78 1.02
C TRP A 69 2.22 -6.62 0.07
N GLU A 70 2.27 -7.49 -0.93
CA GLU A 70 3.27 -7.44 -2.00
C GLU A 70 2.95 -6.31 -2.98
N LEU A 71 3.94 -5.49 -3.28
CA LEU A 71 3.88 -4.53 -4.37
C LEU A 71 4.39 -5.19 -5.65
N TRP A 72 3.66 -4.97 -6.74
CA TRP A 72 4.22 -5.22 -8.08
C TRP A 72 5.06 -4.01 -8.48
N ASP A 73 6.16 -4.24 -9.21
CA ASP A 73 7.21 -3.23 -9.49
C ASP A 73 6.68 -1.89 -10.06
N GLY A 74 5.53 -1.88 -10.73
CA GLY A 74 4.91 -0.66 -11.26
C GLY A 74 4.28 0.28 -10.22
N TRP A 75 4.05 -0.17 -8.98
CA TRP A 75 3.40 0.65 -7.94
C TRP A 75 4.34 1.70 -7.33
N ASN A 76 5.63 1.34 -7.24
CA ASN A 76 6.67 2.23 -6.70
C ASN A 76 6.81 3.48 -7.60
N ASP A 77 6.65 3.30 -8.91
CA ASP A 77 6.83 4.38 -9.88
C ASP A 77 5.77 5.48 -9.81
N TYR A 78 4.50 5.15 -9.50
CA TYR A 78 3.42 6.15 -9.45
C TYR A 78 3.49 7.07 -8.20
N TYR A 79 3.76 6.50 -7.01
CA TYR A 79 3.77 7.28 -5.76
C TYR A 79 5.14 7.87 -5.40
N VAL A 80 6.26 7.22 -5.79
CA VAL A 80 7.61 7.78 -5.52
C VAL A 80 7.91 8.96 -6.46
N LYS A 81 7.42 8.94 -7.71
CA LYS A 81 7.67 10.04 -8.67
C LYS A 81 6.85 11.30 -8.44
N LYS A 82 5.70 11.23 -7.75
CA LYS A 82 4.91 12.43 -7.36
C LYS A 82 5.49 13.18 -6.14
N ARG A 83 6.61 12.72 -5.56
CA ARG A 83 7.32 13.40 -4.46
C ARG A 83 8.58 14.18 -4.91
N LYS A 84 8.70 14.50 -6.20
CA LYS A 84 9.74 15.42 -6.71
C LYS A 84 9.14 16.75 -7.11
#